data_AF-A0A6H9LMQ2-F1
#
_entry.id   AF-A0A6H9LMQ2-F1
#
_cell.length_a   1.000
_cell.length_b   1.000
_cell.length_c   1.000
_cell.angle_alpha   90.00
_cell.angle_beta   90.00
_cell.angle_gamma   90.00
#
_symmetry.space_group_name_H-M   'P 1'
#
loop_
_entity.id
_entity.type
_entity.pdbx_description
1 polymer ?
#
loop_
_entity_poly.entity_id
_entity_poly.type
_entity_poly.pdbx_seq_one_letter_code
_entity_poly.pdbx_strand_id
1 'polypeptide(L)'
;MVRKLPLLICFISGLIMFLQFFVAHKISSTLNQTFLEYWQIIFAFALVLGVVGYINRNVSQLKVKEDRFIKLTGLIGMFSMPILALIWGIKADTPFIWIFENIQAPMQSTVFALLAFFVASASFRGFRARSLPASILLGSALIILLSRSNIG
;
A
#
# COMPACT_ATOMS: atom_id res chain seq x y z
N MET A 1 3.18 29.53 -7.27
CA MET A 1 3.56 29.59 -5.84
C MET A 1 2.49 29.01 -4.90
N VAL A 2 1.20 29.06 -5.24
CA VAL A 2 0.06 28.55 -4.42
C VAL A 2 0.14 27.05 -4.07
N ARG A 3 0.83 26.21 -4.86
CA ARG A 3 1.02 24.78 -4.56
C ARG A 3 2.11 24.49 -3.51
N LYS A 4 2.99 25.46 -3.21
CA LYS A 4 4.09 25.26 -2.26
C LYS A 4 3.59 25.27 -0.81
N LEU A 5 2.53 26.02 -0.51
CA LEU A 5 2.00 26.12 0.85
C LEU A 5 1.37 24.80 1.34
N PRO A 6 0.48 24.13 0.56
CA PRO A 6 -0.02 22.80 0.94
C PRO A 6 1.09 21.74 1.04
N LEU A 7 2.07 21.80 0.14
CA LEU A 7 3.24 20.91 0.16
C LEU A 7 4.08 21.10 1.43
N LEU A 8 4.30 22.34 1.85
CA LEU A 8 5.06 22.66 3.06
C LEU A 8 4.32 22.18 4.31
N ILE A 9 3.01 22.39 4.39
CA ILE A 9 2.19 21.93 5.52
C ILE A 9 2.21 20.40 5.60
N CYS A 10 2.04 19.71 4.47
CA CYS A 10 2.12 18.25 4.40
C CYS A 10 3.51 17.74 4.81
N PHE A 11 4.58 18.41 4.36
CA PHE A 11 5.95 18.04 4.71
C PHE A 11 6.23 18.20 6.20
N ILE A 12 5.87 19.34 6.79
CA ILE A 12 6.06 19.60 8.22
C ILE A 12 5.23 18.63 9.05
N SER A 13 3.96 18.39 8.67
CA SER A 13 3.09 17.43 9.37
C SER A 13 3.66 16.01 9.33
N GLY A 14 4.13 15.54 8.16
CA GLY A 14 4.77 14.23 8.03
C GLY A 14 6.07 14.12 8.81
N LEU A 15 6.89 15.18 8.83
CA LEU A 15 8.13 15.22 9.62
C LEU A 15 7.83 15.11 11.12
N ILE A 16 6.82 15.83 11.61
CA ILE A 16 6.40 15.78 13.01
C ILE A 16 5.94 14.37 13.38
N MET A 17 5.10 13.73 12.56
CA MET A 17 4.63 12.35 12.82
C MET A 17 5.78 11.34 12.81
N PHE A 18 6.73 11.49 11.88
CA PHE A 18 7.91 10.62 11.82
C PHE A 18 8.78 10.76 13.07
N LEU A 19 9.08 11.99 13.49
CA LEU A 19 9.90 12.24 14.68
C LEU A 19 9.20 11.77 15.96
N GLN A 20 7.89 12.02 16.07
CA GLN A 20 7.07 11.60 17.20
C GLN A 20 7.17 10.08 17.44
N PHE A 21 7.16 9.27 16.38
CA PHE A 21 7.23 7.81 16.48
C PHE A 21 8.46 7.30 17.25
N PHE A 22 9.60 7.99 17.16
CA PHE A 22 10.84 7.60 17.85
C PHE A 22 10.99 8.18 19.26
N VAL A 23 10.13 9.13 19.66
CA VAL A 23 10.20 9.82 20.96
C VAL A 23 9.25 9.17 21.96
N ALA A 24 9.81 8.42 22.91
CA ALA A 24 9.07 7.76 24.00
C ALA A 24 8.70 8.74 25.14
N HIS A 25 7.86 9.73 24.85
CA HIS A 25 7.36 10.69 25.84
C HIS A 25 5.83 10.67 25.93
N LYS A 26 5.25 10.93 27.11
CA LYS A 26 3.79 10.81 27.37
C LYS A 26 2.92 11.65 26.41
N ILE A 27 3.42 12.82 26.00
CA ILE A 27 2.76 13.70 25.01
C ILE A 27 2.76 13.05 23.61
N SER A 28 3.85 12.35 23.25
CA SER A 28 3.96 11.63 21.99
C SER A 28 2.97 10.45 21.92
N SER A 29 2.80 9.69 23.01
CA SER A 29 1.85 8.58 23.02
C SER A 29 0.39 9.02 22.89
N THR A 30 -0.01 10.09 23.59
CA THR A 30 -1.40 10.61 23.52
C THR A 30 -1.72 11.14 22.12
N LEU A 31 -0.83 11.94 21.54
CA LEU A 31 -1.02 12.45 20.19
C LEU A 31 -1.13 11.30 19.17
N ASN A 32 -0.29 10.27 19.28
CA ASN A 32 -0.32 9.12 18.37
C ASN A 32 -1.67 8.39 18.45
N GLN A 33 -2.19 8.15 19.65
CA GLN A 33 -3.50 7.54 19.84
C GLN A 33 -4.62 8.37 19.20
N THR A 34 -4.65 9.70 19.43
CA THR A 34 -5.64 10.57 18.80
C THR A 34 -5.54 10.55 17.27
N PHE A 35 -4.34 10.53 16.71
CA PHE A 35 -4.14 10.40 15.26
C PHE A 35 -4.61 9.04 14.73
N LEU A 36 -4.35 7.95 15.46
CA LEU A 36 -4.83 6.62 15.09
C LEU A 36 -6.35 6.52 15.12
N GLU A 37 -7.02 7.16 16.08
CA GLU A 37 -8.48 7.25 16.13
C GLU A 37 -9.04 8.01 14.93
N TYR A 38 -8.50 9.20 14.61
CA TYR A 38 -8.89 9.94 13.41
C TYR A 38 -8.61 9.14 12.14
N TRP A 39 -7.48 8.45 12.07
CA TRP A 39 -7.12 7.59 10.94
C TRP A 39 -8.12 6.47 10.76
N GLN A 40 -8.55 5.81 11.84
CA GLN A 40 -9.54 4.74 11.80
C GLN A 40 -10.90 5.23 11.28
N ILE A 41 -11.35 6.41 11.71
CA ILE A 41 -12.59 7.03 11.22
C ILE A 41 -12.48 7.34 9.73
N ILE A 42 -11.39 8.00 9.31
CA ILE A 42 -11.15 8.32 7.89
C ILE A 42 -11.10 7.05 7.05
N PHE A 43 -10.42 6.00 7.55
CA PHE A 43 -10.31 4.72 6.87
C PHE A 43 -11.67 4.04 6.67
N ALA A 44 -12.57 4.10 7.64
CA ALA A 44 -13.91 3.56 7.52
C ALA A 44 -14.69 4.22 6.36
N PHE A 45 -14.64 5.55 6.26
CA PHE A 45 -15.27 6.28 5.13
C PHE A 45 -14.56 6.03 3.80
N ALA A 46 -13.22 5.98 3.81
CA ALA A 46 -12.41 5.72 2.62
C ALA A 46 -12.70 4.33 2.04
N LEU A 47 -12.91 3.32 2.89
CA LEU A 47 -13.29 1.97 2.48
C LEU A 47 -14.62 2.00 1.72
N VAL A 48 -15.64 2.67 2.26
CA VAL A 48 -16.95 2.81 1.60
C VAL A 48 -16.81 3.49 0.25
N LEU A 49 -16.10 4.62 0.20
CA LEU A 49 -15.84 5.35 -1.06
C LEU A 49 -15.05 4.50 -2.07
N GLY A 50 -14.09 3.71 -1.60
CA GLY A 50 -13.30 2.80 -2.42
C GLY A 50 -14.15 1.71 -3.07
N VAL A 51 -15.02 1.06 -2.29
CA VAL A 51 -15.94 0.02 -2.79
C VAL A 51 -16.92 0.63 -3.79
N VAL A 52 -17.57 1.74 -3.44
CA VAL A 52 -18.55 2.41 -4.32
C VAL A 52 -17.87 2.88 -5.61
N GLY A 53 -16.68 3.49 -5.51
CA GLY A 53 -15.90 3.93 -6.66
C GLY A 53 -15.50 2.78 -7.59
N TYR A 54 -15.08 1.66 -7.02
CA TYR A 54 -14.75 0.46 -7.79
C TYR A 54 -15.98 -0.10 -8.52
N ILE A 55 -17.11 -0.24 -7.82
CA ILE A 55 -18.36 -0.73 -8.44
C ILE A 55 -18.78 0.19 -9.58
N ASN A 56 -18.89 1.50 -9.33
CA ASN A 56 -19.36 2.46 -10.34
C ASN A 56 -18.47 2.48 -11.58
N ARG A 57 -17.15 2.42 -11.40
CA ARG A 57 -16.20 2.39 -12.52
C ARG A 57 -16.28 1.09 -13.31
N ASN A 58 -16.37 -0.06 -12.65
CA ASN A 58 -16.38 -1.34 -13.36
C ASN A 58 -17.73 -1.61 -14.01
N VAL A 59 -18.86 -1.32 -13.33
CA VAL A 59 -20.22 -1.50 -13.86
C VAL A 59 -20.48 -0.61 -15.06
N SER A 60 -20.09 0.67 -15.02
CA SER A 60 -20.26 1.59 -16.17
C SER A 60 -19.50 1.10 -17.41
N GLN A 61 -18.40 0.38 -17.21
CA GLN A 61 -17.57 -0.15 -18.27
C GLN A 61 -17.98 -1.55 -18.77
N LEU A 62 -18.99 -2.20 -18.17
CA LEU A 62 -19.53 -3.49 -18.65
C LEU A 62 -20.29 -3.38 -19.99
N LYS A 63 -20.61 -2.15 -20.41
CA LYS A 63 -21.24 -1.85 -21.71
C LYS A 63 -20.25 -2.04 -22.87
N VAL A 64 -18.95 -1.98 -22.61
CA VAL A 64 -17.90 -2.21 -23.60
C VAL A 64 -17.61 -3.71 -23.67
N LYS A 65 -17.81 -4.32 -24.85
CA LYS A 65 -17.73 -5.78 -25.04
C LYS A 65 -16.35 -6.37 -24.78
N GLU A 66 -15.29 -5.65 -25.16
CA GLU A 66 -13.91 -6.18 -25.20
C GLU A 66 -13.37 -6.54 -23.81
N ASP A 67 -13.71 -5.76 -22.78
CA ASP A 67 -13.22 -5.99 -21.41
C ASP A 67 -14.26 -6.59 -20.46
N ARG A 68 -15.44 -6.96 -20.97
CA ARG A 68 -16.59 -7.32 -20.12
C ARG A 68 -16.25 -8.47 -19.17
N PHE A 69 -15.54 -9.49 -19.66
CA PHE A 69 -15.19 -10.67 -18.87
C PHE A 69 -14.26 -10.31 -17.71
N ILE A 70 -13.23 -9.50 -17.95
CA ILE A 70 -12.25 -9.09 -16.93
C ILE A 70 -12.92 -8.22 -15.85
N LYS A 71 -13.80 -7.30 -16.27
CA LYS A 71 -14.53 -6.42 -15.34
C LYS A 71 -15.54 -7.20 -14.49
N LEU A 72 -16.19 -8.20 -15.09
CA LEU A 72 -17.13 -9.07 -14.40
C LEU A 72 -16.42 -9.98 -13.39
N THR A 73 -15.30 -10.60 -13.75
CA THR A 73 -14.53 -11.44 -12.84
C THR A 73 -13.98 -10.64 -11.66
N GLY A 74 -13.53 -9.40 -11.88
CA GLY A 74 -13.10 -8.50 -10.82
C GLY A 74 -14.23 -8.13 -9.85
N LEU A 75 -15.42 -7.80 -10.36
CA LEU A 75 -16.60 -7.51 -9.54
C LEU A 75 -17.03 -8.72 -8.69
N ILE A 76 -17.05 -9.92 -9.29
CA ILE A 76 -17.37 -11.15 -8.57
C ILE A 76 -16.32 -11.42 -7.48
N GLY A 77 -15.03 -11.26 -7.81
CA GLY A 77 -13.92 -11.43 -6.86
C GLY A 77 -13.99 -10.47 -5.67
N MET A 78 -14.48 -9.24 -5.88
CA MET A 78 -14.64 -8.26 -4.78
C MET A 78 -15.66 -8.73 -3.74
N PHE A 79 -16.76 -9.36 -4.18
CA PHE A 79 -17.80 -9.84 -3.26
C PHE A 79 -17.54 -11.25 -2.75
N SER A 80 -16.78 -12.08 -3.47
CA SER A 80 -16.52 -13.46 -3.06
C SER A 80 -15.82 -13.55 -1.70
N MET A 81 -14.80 -12.73 -1.46
CA MET A 81 -14.04 -12.78 -0.20
C MET A 81 -14.88 -12.43 1.04
N PRO A 82 -15.61 -11.30 1.09
CA PRO A 82 -16.50 -11.01 2.22
C PRO A 82 -17.59 -12.07 2.42
N ILE A 83 -18.18 -12.58 1.33
CA ILE A 83 -19.25 -13.59 1.41
C ILE A 83 -18.71 -14.89 2.00
N LEU A 84 -17.55 -15.37 1.54
CA LEU A 84 -16.94 -16.59 2.05
C LEU A 84 -16.49 -16.45 3.51
N ALA A 85 -15.98 -15.27 3.89
CA ALA A 85 -15.62 -14.99 5.27
C ALA A 85 -16.85 -15.01 6.20
N LEU A 86 -18.01 -14.51 5.75
CA LEU A 86 -19.25 -14.50 6.53
C LEU A 86 -19.88 -15.89 6.69
N ILE A 87 -19.83 -16.73 5.65
CA ILE A 87 -20.48 -18.05 5.67
C ILE A 87 -19.60 -19.12 6.33
N TRP A 88 -18.30 -19.18 5.98
CA TRP A 88 -17.39 -20.24 6.45
C TRP A 88 -16.36 -19.77 7.48
N GLY A 89 -16.25 -18.46 7.72
CA GLY A 89 -15.26 -17.90 8.63
C GLY A 89 -13.86 -17.74 8.02
N ILE A 90 -12.90 -17.35 8.86
CA ILE A 90 -11.52 -16.95 8.48
C ILE A 90 -10.49 -17.98 9.00
N LYS A 91 -10.94 -19.14 9.45
CA LYS A 91 -10.05 -20.15 10.05
C LYS A 91 -9.23 -20.87 8.98
N ALA A 92 -8.13 -21.50 9.42
CA ALA A 92 -7.39 -22.44 8.59
C ALA A 92 -8.34 -23.54 8.08
N ASP A 93 -8.14 -23.97 6.84
CA ASP A 93 -8.97 -24.96 6.12
C ASP A 93 -10.36 -24.48 5.67
N THR A 94 -10.59 -23.17 5.64
CA THR A 94 -11.82 -22.59 5.05
C THR A 94 -11.64 -22.28 3.55
N PRO A 95 -12.74 -22.26 2.76
CA PRO A 95 -12.68 -21.78 1.37
C PRO A 95 -12.10 -20.36 1.25
N PHE A 96 -12.29 -19.52 2.28
CA PHE A 96 -11.71 -18.19 2.34
C PHE A 96 -10.17 -18.25 2.29
N ILE A 97 -9.53 -19.05 3.15
CA ILE A 97 -8.07 -19.11 3.19
C ILE A 97 -7.50 -19.75 1.93
N TRP A 98 -8.20 -20.72 1.34
CA TRP A 98 -7.77 -21.34 0.09
C TRP A 98 -7.73 -20.33 -1.06
N ILE A 99 -8.79 -19.53 -1.25
CA ILE A 99 -8.80 -18.49 -2.29
C ILE A 99 -7.76 -17.41 -1.97
N PHE A 100 -7.58 -17.07 -0.69
CA PHE A 100 -6.62 -16.05 -0.29
C PHE A 100 -5.19 -16.45 -0.69
N GLU A 101 -4.77 -17.66 -0.33
CA GLU A 101 -3.41 -18.14 -0.59
C GLU A 101 -3.17 -18.50 -2.06
N ASN A 102 -4.19 -19.00 -2.78
CA ASN A 102 -3.99 -19.49 -4.15
C ASN A 102 -4.35 -18.47 -5.24
N ILE A 103 -5.13 -17.44 -4.92
CA ILE A 103 -5.60 -16.45 -5.89
C ILE A 103 -5.16 -15.04 -5.48
N GLN A 104 -5.58 -14.58 -4.30
CA GLN A 104 -5.35 -13.19 -3.92
C GLN A 104 -3.87 -12.88 -3.66
N ALA A 105 -3.18 -13.70 -2.86
CA ALA A 105 -1.79 -13.49 -2.49
C ALA A 105 -0.83 -13.54 -3.71
N PRO A 106 -0.94 -14.52 -4.64
CA PRO A 106 -0.14 -14.52 -5.86
C PRO A 106 -0.41 -13.30 -6.74
N MET A 107 -1.67 -12.90 -6.91
CA MET A 107 -2.02 -11.69 -7.67
C MET A 107 -1.36 -10.43 -7.06
N GLN A 108 -1.42 -10.26 -5.75
CA GLN A 108 -0.76 -9.13 -5.08
C GLN A 108 0.76 -9.20 -5.27
N SER A 109 1.36 -10.39 -5.12
CA SER A 109 2.79 -10.60 -5.32
C SER A 109 3.24 -10.22 -6.74
N THR A 110 2.48 -10.55 -7.78
CA THR A 110 2.82 -10.15 -9.16
C THR A 110 2.84 -8.64 -9.35
N VAL A 111 1.89 -7.90 -8.75
CA VAL A 111 1.87 -6.43 -8.79
C VAL A 111 3.09 -5.87 -8.05
N PHE A 112 3.42 -6.39 -6.86
CA PHE A 112 4.62 -5.98 -6.13
C PHE A 112 5.92 -6.29 -6.88
N ALA A 113 6.02 -7.46 -7.50
CA ALA A 113 7.17 -7.86 -8.31
C ALA A 113 7.36 -6.94 -9.52
N LEU A 114 6.28 -6.59 -10.22
CA LEU A 114 6.31 -5.64 -11.34
C LEU A 114 6.74 -4.25 -10.87
N LEU A 115 6.18 -3.76 -9.76
CA LEU A 115 6.58 -2.47 -9.18
C LEU A 115 8.06 -2.47 -8.78
N ALA A 116 8.52 -3.52 -8.11
CA ALA A 116 9.92 -3.68 -7.74
C ALA A 116 10.84 -3.68 -8.96
N PHE A 117 10.47 -4.42 -10.01
CA PHE A 117 11.19 -4.43 -11.28
C PHE A 117 11.24 -3.03 -11.93
N PHE A 118 10.12 -2.31 -11.99
CA PHE A 118 10.09 -0.95 -12.57
C PHE A 118 10.90 0.05 -11.75
N VAL A 119 10.83 -0.03 -10.42
CA VAL A 119 11.64 0.80 -9.52
C VAL A 119 13.12 0.49 -9.71
N ALA A 120 13.51 -0.78 -9.77
CA ALA A 120 14.89 -1.18 -10.02
C ALA A 120 15.38 -0.71 -11.40
N SER A 121 14.60 -0.87 -12.46
CA SER A 121 14.94 -0.42 -13.82
C SER A 121 15.05 1.11 -13.94
N ALA A 122 14.14 1.85 -13.31
CA ALA A 122 14.19 3.32 -13.25
C ALA A 122 15.41 3.79 -12.43
N SER A 123 15.66 3.14 -11.29
CA SER A 123 16.80 3.43 -10.42
C SER A 123 18.12 3.13 -11.12
N PHE A 124 18.27 2.00 -11.81
CA PHE A 124 19.48 1.68 -12.56
C PHE A 124 19.78 2.70 -13.67
N ARG A 125 18.74 3.20 -14.35
CA ARG A 125 18.88 4.27 -15.35
C ARG A 125 19.18 5.64 -14.72
N GLY A 126 18.68 5.93 -13.51
CA GLY A 126 18.87 7.21 -12.81
C GLY A 126 20.14 7.29 -11.94
N PHE A 127 20.54 6.19 -11.30
CA PHE A 127 21.74 6.02 -10.49
C PHE A 127 22.92 5.61 -11.38
N ARG A 128 23.32 6.50 -12.29
CA ARG A 128 24.71 6.44 -12.79
C ARG A 128 25.57 7.03 -11.68
N ALA A 129 26.26 6.19 -10.90
CA ALA A 129 27.20 6.65 -9.87
C ALA A 129 28.35 7.43 -10.53
N ARG A 130 28.14 8.73 -10.73
CA ARG A 130 29.03 9.60 -11.51
C ARG A 130 30.24 10.08 -10.70
N SER A 131 30.31 9.78 -9.40
CA SER A 131 31.41 10.21 -8.53
C SER A 131 31.69 9.18 -7.42
N LEU A 132 32.97 9.07 -7.02
CA LEU A 132 33.43 8.19 -5.93
C LEU A 132 32.69 8.42 -4.59
N PRO A 133 32.42 9.67 -4.15
CA PRO A 133 31.68 9.90 -2.91
C PRO A 133 30.23 9.38 -2.96
N ALA A 134 29.57 9.47 -4.13
CA ALA A 134 28.20 8.96 -4.29
C ALA A 134 28.16 7.42 -4.20
N SER A 135 29.19 6.73 -4.71
CA SER A 135 29.32 5.27 -4.60
C SER A 135 29.51 4.80 -3.16
N ILE A 136 30.30 5.54 -2.36
CA ILE A 136 30.51 5.23 -0.94
C ILE A 136 29.20 5.42 -0.15
N LEU A 137 28.49 6.52 -0.36
CA LEU A 137 27.17 6.76 0.26
C LEU A 137 26.16 5.68 -0.13
N LEU A 138 26.14 5.27 -1.41
CA LEU A 138 25.28 4.19 -1.90
C LEU A 138 25.61 2.86 -1.23
N GLY A 139 26.89 2.52 -1.11
CA GLY A 139 27.36 1.32 -0.42
C GLY A 139 26.96 1.31 1.06
N SER A 140 27.16 2.43 1.77
CA SER A 140 26.74 2.58 3.18
C SER A 140 25.23 2.45 3.35
N ALA A 141 24.43 3.05 2.47
CA ALA A 141 22.98 2.93 2.51
C ALA A 141 22.52 1.48 2.27
N LEU A 142 23.18 0.77 1.35
CA LEU A 142 22.89 -0.64 1.05
C LEU A 142 23.19 -1.55 2.26
N ILE A 143 24.29 -1.31 2.97
CA ILE A 143 24.63 -2.03 4.21
C ILE A 143 23.58 -1.77 5.30
N ILE A 144 23.15 -0.51 5.50
CA ILE A 144 22.11 -0.16 6.49
C ILE A 144 20.76 -0.82 6.16
N LEU A 145 20.39 -0.85 4.87
CA LEU A 145 19.15 -1.49 4.42
C LEU A 145 19.20 -3.00 4.66
N LEU A 146 20.30 -3.67 4.32
CA LEU A 146 20.49 -5.10 4.58
C LEU A 146 20.51 -5.41 6.08
N SER A 147 21.06 -4.53 6.91
CA SER A 147 21.05 -4.69 8.37
C SER A 147 19.64 -4.59 8.99
N ARG A 148 18.71 -3.90 8.33
CA ARG A 148 17.31 -3.78 8.80
C ARG A 148 16.37 -4.80 8.19
N SER A 149 16.71 -5.32 7.01
CA SER A 149 16.07 -6.50 6.45
C SER A 149 16.46 -7.68 7.32
N ASN A 150 15.48 -8.38 7.90
CA ASN A 150 15.71 -9.46 8.84
C ASN A 150 16.30 -10.71 8.14
N ILE A 151 17.56 -10.64 7.70
CA ILE A 151 18.34 -11.79 7.21
C ILE A 151 18.91 -12.60 8.39
N GLY A 152 18.15 -12.62 9.50
CA GLY A 152 18.39 -13.36 10.74
C GLY A 152 17.07 -13.50 11.49
#